data_AF-A0A9P0JDG7-F1
#
_entry.id   AF-A0A9P0JDG7-F1
#
_cell.length_a   1.000
_cell.length_b   1.000
_cell.length_c   1.000
_cell.angle_alpha   90.00
_cell.angle_beta   90.00
_cell.angle_gamma   90.00
#
_symmetry.space_group_name_H-M   'P 1'
#
loop_
_entity.id
_entity.type
_entity.pdbx_description
1 polymer ?
#
loop_
_entity_poly.entity_id
_entity_poly.type
_entity_poly.pdbx_seq_one_letter_code
_entity_poly.pdbx_strand_id
1 'polypeptide(L)'
;MMSRRLLGRYAAAAVLLLIWAADSASASASDDSASDDLDDSTVAPGAGTTTTTTESAVSAAAAALRADVVYELADLAFTRLVAHNCYEAYDPVKCHELSDMSAKDVRLYFGGLLPRNETVVAVLLDSDAQLTGKPHDAFLVLDPFPAYKFGHPVFMFYVDVGVTVWKCEDTEGIYTALSDNTTACIQMVRSRWCNERPMTSSWDCQVKFLPMVVPTKSDRLQADNLLKCVDSKDTFLMNCPRIRDDGAELSDECNHLKTNNRGCTRGNYKCLAQKPVNQAVMLFGGWSRNMADFVTMNDLMSLKDRLISWGYAENNIRTFFANGINMSMDDDGTVSSTTFNNVEPADKLNIRRYIKGVCSASRCADTFFLYLSSPARRDGNAILWDANGNGIVESDEIYTSKEFLHDISHCSARRVVVFVDQSYSGMLALHAQFQRRRVENVMIIPTTSMDDWTPRHTFNAYMRESSRTACLSEYIKPFQESQMMPPVYTGVFMEQEMRNISISGIRPCVPR
;
A
#
# COMPACT_ATOMS: atom_id res chain seq x y z
N MET A 1 36.96 7.99 50.03
CA MET A 1 35.94 7.78 51.09
C MET A 1 34.70 7.24 50.39
N MET A 2 34.52 5.90 50.36
CA MET A 2 33.59 5.14 51.23
C MET A 2 32.16 5.69 51.16
N SER A 3 31.10 4.95 50.82
CA SER A 3 30.77 3.52 50.95
C SER A 3 29.52 3.23 50.07
N ARG A 4 29.44 2.13 49.30
CA ARG A 4 28.61 0.90 49.55
C ARG A 4 27.14 1.19 49.94
N ARG A 5 26.10 0.50 49.49
CA ARG A 5 25.83 -0.81 48.85
C ARG A 5 24.31 -0.83 48.61
N LEU A 6 23.82 -1.50 47.56
CA LEU A 6 22.86 -2.61 47.70
C LEU A 6 22.54 -3.23 46.33
N LEU A 7 22.99 -4.49 46.20
CA LEU A 7 22.53 -5.48 45.24
C LEU A 7 21.31 -6.21 45.80
N GLY A 8 20.41 -6.64 44.91
CA GLY A 8 19.52 -7.79 45.06
C GLY A 8 18.94 -8.12 43.69
N ARG A 9 19.53 -9.03 42.90
CA ARG A 9 19.26 -10.48 42.84
C ARG A 9 17.77 -10.84 42.84
N TYR A 10 17.25 -11.23 41.68
CA TYR A 10 16.52 -12.49 41.51
C TYR A 10 16.87 -13.08 40.13
N ALA A 11 17.27 -14.35 40.16
CA ALA A 11 17.51 -15.20 39.02
C ALA A 11 16.74 -16.50 39.24
N ALA A 12 16.43 -17.16 38.12
CA ALA A 12 16.01 -18.55 37.95
C ALA A 12 14.53 -18.90 38.18
N ALA A 13 13.87 -19.30 37.09
CA ALA A 13 13.25 -20.62 36.99
C ALA A 13 13.05 -21.00 35.51
N ALA A 14 13.90 -21.90 35.02
CA ALA A 14 13.63 -22.75 33.87
C ALA A 14 13.63 -24.19 34.39
N VAL A 15 12.53 -24.91 34.23
CA VAL A 15 12.48 -26.37 34.33
C VAL A 15 11.55 -26.89 33.24
N LEU A 16 12.13 -27.78 32.45
CA LEU A 16 11.58 -28.60 31.38
C LEU A 16 10.99 -29.89 31.99
N LEU A 17 9.91 -30.46 31.42
CA LEU A 17 9.79 -31.88 30.97
C LEU A 17 8.32 -32.37 30.88
N LEU A 18 7.94 -32.67 29.62
CA LEU A 18 7.39 -33.94 29.10
C LEU A 18 5.92 -34.39 29.29
N ILE A 19 5.56 -35.21 28.28
CA ILE A 19 4.46 -36.18 28.06
C ILE A 19 3.12 -35.52 27.64
N TRP A 20 2.56 -35.72 26.43
CA TRP A 20 2.25 -36.98 25.71
C TRP A 20 2.29 -36.83 24.18
N ALA A 21 2.78 -37.88 23.52
CA ALA A 21 2.57 -38.20 22.12
C ALA A 21 1.65 -39.42 22.04
N ALA A 22 0.70 -39.40 21.10
CA ALA A 22 0.03 -40.57 20.52
C ALA A 22 -0.40 -40.11 19.11
N ASP A 23 0.33 -40.50 18.06
CA ASP A 23 0.11 -41.73 17.26
C ASP A 23 -1.34 -41.94 16.82
N SER A 24 -1.59 -41.62 15.55
CA SER A 24 -2.28 -42.55 14.64
C SER A 24 -2.07 -42.08 13.20
N ALA A 25 -1.07 -42.67 12.56
CA ALA A 25 -1.00 -42.82 11.12
C ALA A 25 -2.03 -43.87 10.68
N SER A 26 -2.75 -43.58 9.60
CA SER A 26 -3.34 -44.62 8.75
C SER A 26 -3.29 -44.15 7.30
N ALA A 27 -2.25 -44.58 6.60
CA ALA A 27 -2.27 -44.68 5.15
C ALA A 27 -2.96 -45.99 4.77
N SER A 28 -3.87 -45.94 3.81
CA SER A 28 -4.19 -47.08 2.96
C SER A 28 -4.59 -46.57 1.58
N ALA A 29 -3.72 -46.84 0.61
CA ALA A 29 -3.99 -46.78 -0.81
C ALA A 29 -4.65 -48.08 -1.28
N SER A 30 -5.57 -47.97 -2.23
CA SER A 30 -5.91 -48.93 -3.29
C SER A 30 -7.04 -48.28 -4.10
N ASP A 31 -6.77 -47.80 -5.31
CA ASP A 31 -6.94 -48.56 -6.56
C ASP A 31 -8.29 -49.29 -6.62
N ASP A 32 -9.20 -48.79 -7.47
CA ASP A 32 -9.72 -49.59 -8.58
C ASP A 32 -10.49 -48.73 -9.59
N SER A 33 -10.03 -48.87 -10.83
CA SER A 33 -10.59 -48.43 -12.08
C SER A 33 -11.85 -49.21 -12.47
N ALA A 34 -12.87 -48.54 -12.99
CA ALA A 34 -13.78 -49.12 -13.98
C ALA A 34 -14.50 -48.00 -14.75
N SER A 35 -14.06 -47.83 -15.99
CA SER A 35 -14.85 -47.40 -17.14
C SER A 35 -16.10 -48.26 -17.30
N ASP A 36 -17.22 -47.65 -17.70
CA ASP A 36 -18.06 -48.22 -18.75
C ASP A 36 -18.96 -47.11 -19.34
N ASP A 37 -18.84 -46.99 -20.67
CA ASP A 37 -19.68 -46.24 -21.58
C ASP A 37 -21.09 -46.85 -21.68
N LEU A 38 -22.09 -46.04 -22.05
CA LEU A 38 -22.98 -46.24 -23.22
C LEU A 38 -24.25 -45.37 -23.16
N ASP A 39 -24.37 -44.51 -24.18
CA ASP A 39 -25.53 -44.23 -25.06
C ASP A 39 -26.97 -44.36 -24.52
N ASP A 40 -27.82 -43.34 -24.68
CA ASP A 40 -28.54 -43.09 -25.95
C ASP A 40 -29.75 -42.10 -25.79
N SER A 41 -29.89 -41.28 -26.83
CA SER A 41 -31.06 -40.61 -27.46
C SER A 41 -32.34 -40.12 -26.71
N THR A 42 -32.52 -38.79 -26.83
CA THR A 42 -33.70 -38.02 -27.31
C THR A 42 -35.15 -38.34 -26.88
N VAL A 43 -35.84 -37.39 -26.22
CA VAL A 43 -37.25 -36.98 -26.47
C VAL A 43 -37.45 -35.49 -26.09
N ALA A 44 -38.26 -34.77 -26.89
CA ALA A 44 -38.51 -33.32 -26.87
C ALA A 44 -39.64 -32.87 -25.88
N PRO A 45 -40.17 -31.62 -25.92
CA PRO A 45 -40.26 -30.72 -24.76
C PRO A 45 -41.64 -30.67 -24.09
N GLY A 46 -41.66 -30.51 -22.76
CA GLY A 46 -42.87 -30.33 -21.96
C GLY A 46 -42.84 -29.02 -21.18
N ALA A 47 -43.89 -28.22 -21.36
CA ALA A 47 -44.12 -26.95 -20.70
C ALA A 47 -44.10 -27.05 -19.16
N GLY A 48 -43.45 -26.09 -18.50
CA GLY A 48 -43.40 -25.99 -17.04
C GLY A 48 -43.05 -24.57 -16.59
N THR A 49 -44.10 -23.77 -16.40
CA THR A 49 -44.27 -22.74 -15.35
C THR A 49 -43.07 -21.87 -14.97
N THR A 50 -43.07 -20.64 -15.50
CA THR A 50 -42.31 -19.48 -15.03
C THR A 50 -42.76 -19.04 -13.64
N THR A 51 -41.94 -19.30 -12.62
CA THR A 51 -42.01 -18.62 -11.30
C THR A 51 -40.60 -18.34 -10.80
N THR A 52 -39.95 -17.31 -11.37
CA THR A 52 -38.66 -16.80 -10.87
C THR A 52 -38.52 -15.32 -11.23
N THR A 53 -39.10 -14.41 -10.45
CA THR A 53 -38.76 -12.96 -10.52
C THR A 53 -38.92 -12.20 -9.19
N THR A 54 -39.15 -12.84 -8.05
CA THR A 54 -39.37 -12.13 -6.78
C THR A 54 -38.18 -12.14 -5.81
N GLU A 55 -37.22 -13.06 -5.92
CA GLU A 55 -36.06 -13.08 -5.00
C GLU A 55 -34.94 -12.07 -5.37
N SER A 56 -34.74 -11.74 -6.65
CA SER A 56 -33.67 -10.81 -7.04
C SER A 56 -34.02 -9.34 -6.73
N ALA A 57 -35.30 -8.96 -6.80
CA ALA A 57 -35.76 -7.62 -6.49
C ALA A 57 -35.76 -7.31 -4.99
N VAL A 58 -36.02 -8.31 -4.14
CA VAL A 58 -35.97 -8.18 -2.67
C VAL A 58 -34.51 -8.10 -2.19
N SER A 59 -33.59 -8.81 -2.83
CA SER A 59 -32.14 -8.66 -2.58
C SER A 59 -31.61 -7.27 -2.97
N ALA A 60 -32.08 -6.72 -4.10
CA ALA A 60 -31.69 -5.38 -4.54
C ALA A 60 -32.29 -4.27 -3.66
N ALA A 61 -33.53 -4.44 -3.20
CA ALA A 61 -34.20 -3.50 -2.29
C ALA A 61 -33.61 -3.56 -0.86
N ALA A 62 -33.23 -4.73 -0.36
CA ALA A 62 -32.53 -4.87 0.93
C ALA A 62 -31.08 -4.33 0.89
N ALA A 63 -30.44 -4.37 -0.29
CA ALA A 63 -29.16 -3.72 -0.51
C ALA A 63 -29.31 -2.18 -0.62
N ALA A 64 -30.36 -1.69 -1.26
CA ALA A 64 -30.68 -0.26 -1.35
C ALA A 64 -31.06 0.34 0.01
N LEU A 65 -31.80 -0.39 0.87
CA LEU A 65 -32.14 0.02 2.24
C LEU A 65 -30.92 0.19 3.15
N ARG A 66 -29.77 -0.41 2.82
CA ARG A 66 -28.53 -0.29 3.61
C ARG A 66 -27.67 0.89 3.20
N ALA A 67 -27.86 1.45 2.00
CA ALA A 67 -27.05 2.57 1.53
C ALA A 67 -27.36 3.85 2.31
N ASP A 68 -28.64 4.15 2.56
CA ASP A 68 -29.06 5.35 3.30
C ASP A 68 -28.50 5.34 4.74
N VAL A 69 -28.55 4.18 5.41
CA VAL A 69 -27.95 3.97 6.74
C VAL A 69 -26.44 4.22 6.73
N VAL A 70 -25.72 3.77 5.70
CA VAL A 70 -24.27 4.02 5.56
C VAL A 70 -23.98 5.52 5.48
N TYR A 71 -24.81 6.29 4.76
CA TYR A 71 -24.64 7.73 4.64
C TYR A 71 -24.98 8.48 5.93
N GLU A 72 -26.01 8.07 6.67
CA GLU A 72 -26.33 8.63 7.99
C GLU A 72 -25.17 8.43 8.98
N LEU A 73 -24.59 7.23 9.00
CA LEU A 73 -23.40 6.93 9.81
C LEU A 73 -22.19 7.74 9.36
N ALA A 74 -22.00 7.92 8.05
CA ALA A 74 -20.91 8.70 7.49
C ALA A 74 -21.02 10.18 7.85
N ASP A 75 -22.21 10.77 7.80
CA ASP A 75 -22.46 12.17 8.16
C ASP A 75 -22.16 12.42 9.66
N LEU A 76 -22.60 11.49 10.52
CA LEU A 76 -22.31 11.55 11.95
C LEU A 76 -20.80 11.43 12.23
N ALA A 77 -20.12 10.51 11.55
CA ALA A 77 -18.68 10.34 11.65
C ALA A 77 -17.91 11.57 11.14
N PHE A 78 -18.38 12.19 10.05
CA PHE A 78 -17.79 13.40 9.49
C PHE A 78 -17.98 14.60 10.43
N THR A 79 -19.17 14.76 11.03
CA THR A 79 -19.40 15.78 12.06
C THR A 79 -18.43 15.59 13.23
N ARG A 80 -18.17 14.34 13.64
CA ARG A 80 -17.19 14.04 14.67
C ARG A 80 -15.76 14.35 14.25
N LEU A 81 -15.41 14.10 12.98
CA LEU A 81 -14.12 14.40 12.37
C LEU A 81 -13.83 15.90 12.40
N VAL A 82 -14.75 16.72 11.91
CA VAL A 82 -14.60 18.19 11.87
C VAL A 82 -14.61 18.78 13.29
N ALA A 83 -15.38 18.20 14.21
CA ALA A 83 -15.36 18.56 15.62
C ALA A 83 -14.13 18.04 16.39
N HIS A 84 -13.20 17.34 15.73
CA HIS A 84 -11.99 16.86 16.37
C HIS A 84 -11.08 18.05 16.71
N ASN A 85 -10.90 18.28 18.01
CA ASN A 85 -10.34 19.53 18.52
C ASN A 85 -8.82 19.60 18.25
N CYS A 86 -8.39 20.61 17.48
CA CYS A 86 -7.01 20.83 17.06
C CYS A 86 -6.02 21.23 18.17
N TYR A 87 -6.46 21.27 19.44
CA TYR A 87 -5.71 21.85 20.55
C TYR A 87 -4.36 21.16 20.87
N GLU A 88 -4.12 19.97 20.32
CA GLU A 88 -2.88 19.20 20.51
C GLU A 88 -2.13 18.91 19.19
N ALA A 89 -2.52 19.53 18.08
CA ALA A 89 -1.89 19.31 16.77
C ALA A 89 -0.63 20.19 16.61
N TYR A 90 0.50 19.58 16.28
CA TYR A 90 1.76 20.29 15.98
C TYR A 90 1.73 20.99 14.61
N ASP A 91 0.74 20.67 13.77
CA ASP A 91 0.50 21.27 12.46
C ASP A 91 -0.88 21.95 12.43
N PRO A 92 -0.96 23.24 12.80
CA PRO A 92 -2.22 23.98 12.81
C PRO A 92 -2.79 24.19 11.40
N VAL A 93 -1.96 24.19 10.36
CA VAL A 93 -2.41 24.41 8.97
C VAL A 93 -3.24 23.24 8.49
N LYS A 94 -2.71 22.01 8.63
CA LYS A 94 -3.47 20.80 8.28
C LYS A 94 -4.72 20.60 9.13
N CYS A 95 -4.69 21.09 10.37
CA CYS A 95 -5.85 21.01 11.24
C CYS A 95 -6.94 22.01 10.84
N HIS A 96 -6.57 23.22 10.42
CA HIS A 96 -7.50 24.16 9.80
C HIS A 96 -8.05 23.65 8.48
N GLU A 97 -7.22 23.00 7.65
CA GLU A 97 -7.69 22.34 6.42
C GLU A 97 -8.75 21.29 6.71
N LEU A 98 -8.59 20.50 7.78
CA LEU A 98 -9.58 19.51 8.20
C LEU A 98 -10.85 20.17 8.77
N SER A 99 -10.72 21.25 9.55
CA SER A 99 -11.89 21.93 10.13
C SER A 99 -12.75 22.63 9.09
N ASP A 100 -12.13 23.11 8.01
CA ASP A 100 -12.81 23.82 6.91
C ASP A 100 -13.23 22.86 5.78
N MET A 101 -12.96 21.57 5.94
CA MET A 101 -13.24 20.54 4.94
C MET A 101 -14.74 20.36 4.73
N SER A 102 -15.13 20.07 3.49
CA SER A 102 -16.47 19.63 3.15
C SER A 102 -16.54 18.11 3.09
N ALA A 103 -17.68 17.51 3.47
CA ALA A 103 -17.91 16.07 3.29
C ALA A 103 -17.72 15.62 1.84
N LYS A 104 -17.88 16.54 0.88
CA LYS A 104 -17.68 16.31 -0.56
C LYS A 104 -16.25 15.99 -0.94
N ASP A 105 -15.28 16.40 -0.14
CA ASP A 105 -13.85 16.21 -0.39
C ASP A 105 -13.30 14.94 0.29
N VAL A 106 -14.15 14.27 1.08
CA VAL A 106 -13.80 13.06 1.84
C VAL A 106 -14.21 11.82 1.08
N ARG A 107 -13.30 10.85 0.97
CA ARG A 107 -13.63 9.53 0.42
C ARG A 107 -14.11 8.60 1.52
N LEU A 108 -15.21 7.91 1.24
CA LEU A 108 -15.88 7.00 2.16
C LEU A 108 -15.57 5.53 1.83
N TYR A 109 -15.20 4.76 2.84
CA TYR A 109 -15.13 3.31 2.78
C TYR A 109 -16.00 2.68 3.86
N PHE A 110 -16.63 1.56 3.51
CA PHE A 110 -17.51 0.84 4.40
C PHE A 110 -17.34 -0.68 4.22
N GLY A 111 -17.45 -1.41 5.32
CA GLY A 111 -17.46 -2.87 5.30
C GLY A 111 -18.17 -3.43 6.53
N GLY A 112 -19.17 -4.28 6.33
CA GLY A 112 -19.93 -4.92 7.41
C GLY A 112 -21.45 -4.90 7.18
N LEU A 113 -22.21 -4.91 8.27
CA LEU A 113 -23.66 -5.12 8.32
C LEU A 113 -24.05 -6.42 7.59
N LEU A 114 -23.34 -7.49 7.91
CA LEU A 114 -23.60 -8.79 7.32
C LEU A 114 -25.00 -9.30 7.71
N PRO A 115 -25.64 -10.13 6.88
CA PRO A 115 -26.89 -10.78 7.25
C PRO A 115 -26.75 -11.62 8.53
N ARG A 116 -27.86 -11.87 9.23
CA ARG A 116 -27.95 -12.82 10.36
C ARG A 116 -27.11 -12.46 11.60
N ASN A 117 -26.86 -11.17 11.83
CA ASN A 117 -26.05 -10.66 12.96
C ASN A 117 -24.64 -11.26 12.99
N GLU A 118 -24.06 -11.50 11.81
CA GLU A 118 -22.65 -11.85 11.72
C GLU A 118 -21.78 -10.60 11.88
N THR A 119 -20.74 -10.73 12.70
CA THR A 119 -19.81 -9.65 12.99
C THR A 119 -18.60 -9.71 12.08
N VAL A 120 -17.99 -8.55 11.87
CA VAL A 120 -16.72 -8.37 11.16
C VAL A 120 -15.61 -7.98 12.12
N VAL A 121 -14.37 -8.20 11.70
CA VAL A 121 -13.16 -7.72 12.39
C VAL A 121 -12.31 -6.92 11.42
N ALA A 122 -11.64 -5.89 11.94
CA ALA A 122 -10.64 -5.15 11.18
C ALA A 122 -9.23 -5.69 11.48
N VAL A 123 -8.48 -5.94 10.41
CA VAL A 123 -7.06 -6.27 10.40
C VAL A 123 -6.31 -5.03 9.89
N LEU A 124 -5.35 -4.57 10.69
CA LEU A 124 -4.54 -3.39 10.38
C LEU A 124 -3.09 -3.80 10.16
N LEU A 125 -2.47 -3.14 9.19
CA LEU A 125 -1.08 -3.29 8.76
C LEU A 125 -0.10 -3.57 9.91
N ASP A 126 -0.07 -2.69 10.93
CA ASP A 126 0.93 -2.71 12.00
C ASP A 126 0.33 -3.13 13.36
N SER A 127 -0.85 -3.77 13.36
CA SER A 127 -1.67 -3.93 14.58
C SER A 127 -1.87 -2.59 15.32
N ASP A 128 -2.00 -1.51 14.54
CA ASP A 128 -1.86 -0.14 15.04
C ASP A 128 -3.03 0.36 15.88
N ALA A 129 -4.18 -0.32 15.94
CA ALA A 129 -5.31 0.11 16.77
C ALA A 129 -5.44 -0.69 18.08
N GLN A 130 -5.99 -0.03 19.11
CA GLN A 130 -6.17 -0.62 20.45
C GLN A 130 -7.11 -1.84 20.47
N LEU A 131 -8.01 -1.96 19.49
CA LEU A 131 -9.05 -2.99 19.45
C LEU A 131 -8.99 -3.85 18.18
N THR A 132 -7.82 -3.98 17.54
CA THR A 132 -7.64 -4.92 16.43
C THR A 132 -8.10 -6.32 16.84
N GLY A 133 -8.95 -6.92 16.00
CA GLY A 133 -9.50 -8.27 16.24
C GLY A 133 -10.74 -8.35 17.14
N LYS A 134 -11.30 -7.23 17.64
CA LYS A 134 -12.62 -7.25 18.30
C LYS A 134 -13.74 -7.31 17.25
N PRO A 135 -14.77 -8.18 17.45
CA PRO A 135 -15.91 -8.22 16.54
C PRO A 135 -16.83 -7.01 16.71
N HIS A 136 -17.21 -6.42 15.58
CA HIS A 136 -18.18 -5.32 15.47
C HIS A 136 -19.17 -5.61 14.33
N ASP A 137 -20.29 -4.89 14.26
CA ASP A 137 -21.25 -5.09 13.18
C ASP A 137 -20.75 -4.51 11.85
N ALA A 138 -20.04 -3.39 11.89
CA ALA A 138 -19.39 -2.81 10.72
C ALA A 138 -18.21 -1.90 11.06
N PHE A 139 -17.50 -1.51 10.00
CA PHE A 139 -16.44 -0.53 10.02
C PHE A 139 -16.68 0.53 8.95
N LEU A 140 -16.46 1.77 9.35
CA LEU A 140 -16.54 2.95 8.51
C LEU A 140 -15.18 3.64 8.50
N VAL A 141 -14.69 4.05 7.33
CA VAL A 141 -13.42 4.78 7.20
C VAL A 141 -13.63 6.02 6.34
N LEU A 142 -13.22 7.16 6.88
CA LEU A 142 -13.16 8.44 6.19
C LEU A 142 -11.70 8.73 5.84
N ASP A 143 -11.45 8.94 4.56
CA ASP A 143 -10.18 9.42 4.03
C ASP A 143 -10.36 10.88 3.61
N PRO A 144 -9.93 11.84 4.46
CA PRO A 144 -10.01 13.27 4.16
C PRO A 144 -8.92 13.75 3.20
N PHE A 145 -7.91 12.92 2.91
CA PHE A 145 -6.78 13.28 2.06
C PHE A 145 -6.64 12.32 0.86
N PRO A 146 -7.71 12.03 0.09
CA PRO A 146 -7.68 11.03 -0.98
C PRO A 146 -6.75 11.42 -2.13
N ALA A 147 -6.43 12.71 -2.24
CA ALA A 147 -5.47 13.29 -3.17
C ALA A 147 -4.01 13.09 -2.75
N TYR A 148 -3.72 12.43 -1.63
CA TYR A 148 -2.37 12.11 -1.18
C TYR A 148 -2.10 10.59 -1.26
N LYS A 149 -0.82 10.22 -1.17
CA LYS A 149 -0.38 8.82 -1.05
C LYS A 149 -0.54 8.34 0.40
N PHE A 150 -0.89 7.06 0.56
CA PHE A 150 -1.09 6.46 1.88
C PHE A 150 0.15 6.55 2.77
N GLY A 151 -0.10 6.68 4.07
CA GLY A 151 0.84 7.18 5.06
C GLY A 151 0.29 8.41 5.79
N HIS A 152 -0.70 9.10 5.23
CA HIS A 152 -1.50 10.12 5.91
C HIS A 152 -2.55 9.49 6.86
N PRO A 153 -3.08 10.25 7.83
CA PRO A 153 -4.20 9.87 8.68
C PRO A 153 -5.48 9.54 7.89
N VAL A 154 -6.09 8.41 8.23
CA VAL A 154 -7.46 8.04 7.90
C VAL A 154 -8.25 7.83 9.20
N PHE A 155 -9.53 8.16 9.17
CA PHE A 155 -10.37 8.15 10.36
C PHE A 155 -11.32 6.97 10.30
N MET A 156 -11.04 5.97 11.12
CA MET A 156 -11.79 4.73 11.19
C MET A 156 -12.77 4.80 12.36
N PHE A 157 -13.94 4.17 12.21
CA PHE A 157 -14.97 4.08 13.25
C PHE A 157 -15.46 2.63 13.37
N TYR A 158 -15.60 2.17 14.61
CA TYR A 158 -16.38 0.98 14.94
C TYR A 158 -17.87 1.33 14.83
N VAL A 159 -18.67 0.43 14.29
CA VAL A 159 -20.13 0.57 14.20
C VAL A 159 -20.78 -0.66 14.82
N ASP A 160 -21.59 -0.44 15.84
CA ASP A 160 -22.39 -1.48 16.49
C ASP A 160 -23.87 -1.07 16.46
N VAL A 161 -24.75 -1.96 15.97
CA VAL A 161 -26.19 -1.70 15.81
C VAL A 161 -27.00 -2.39 16.92
N GLY A 162 -28.20 -1.88 17.19
CA GLY A 162 -29.06 -2.38 18.27
C GLY A 162 -28.47 -2.14 19.67
N VAL A 163 -27.55 -1.18 19.80
CA VAL A 163 -26.89 -0.83 21.06
C VAL A 163 -27.71 0.21 21.81
N THR A 164 -27.77 0.07 23.13
CA THR A 164 -28.46 1.00 24.03
C THR A 164 -27.59 2.22 24.34
N VAL A 165 -28.20 3.39 24.55
CA VAL A 165 -27.50 4.66 24.85
C VAL A 165 -26.39 4.50 25.88
N TRP A 166 -26.69 3.92 27.04
CA TRP A 166 -25.73 3.76 28.14
C TRP A 166 -24.50 2.92 27.76
N LYS A 167 -24.67 1.89 26.93
CA LYS A 167 -23.57 1.03 26.48
C LYS A 167 -22.68 1.75 25.47
N CYS A 168 -23.27 2.63 24.67
CA CYS A 168 -22.53 3.45 23.73
C CYS A 168 -21.69 4.52 24.45
N GLU A 169 -22.29 5.21 25.41
CA GLU A 169 -21.62 6.26 26.20
C GLU A 169 -20.46 5.72 27.05
N ASP A 170 -20.58 4.51 27.61
CA ASP A 170 -19.50 3.84 28.37
C ASP A 170 -18.23 3.60 27.53
N THR A 171 -18.37 3.56 26.20
CA THR A 171 -17.27 3.42 25.25
C THR A 171 -16.83 4.73 24.61
N GLU A 172 -17.30 5.88 25.12
CA GLU A 172 -17.11 7.21 24.48
C GLU A 172 -17.64 7.26 23.03
N GLY A 173 -18.61 6.41 22.71
CA GLY A 173 -19.25 6.33 21.41
C GLY A 173 -20.35 7.38 21.22
N ILE A 174 -20.75 7.58 19.97
CA ILE A 174 -21.82 8.49 19.58
C ILE A 174 -23.04 7.63 19.24
N TYR A 175 -24.08 7.78 20.06
CA TYR A 175 -25.35 7.10 19.88
C TYR A 175 -26.21 7.83 18.85
N THR A 176 -26.88 7.09 17.97
CA THR A 176 -27.86 7.63 17.03
C THR A 176 -29.00 6.64 16.77
N ALA A 177 -30.16 7.17 16.38
CA ALA A 177 -31.25 6.38 15.82
C ALA A 177 -31.23 6.55 14.30
N LEU A 178 -31.31 5.45 13.56
CA LEU A 178 -31.23 5.39 12.10
C LEU A 178 -32.63 5.45 11.48
N SER A 179 -32.70 5.82 10.20
CA SER A 179 -33.96 5.92 9.45
C SER A 179 -34.78 4.63 9.37
N ASP A 180 -34.15 3.47 9.53
CA ASP A 180 -34.80 2.15 9.56
C ASP A 180 -35.34 1.76 10.95
N ASN A 181 -35.40 2.72 11.89
CA ASN A 181 -35.76 2.54 13.30
C ASN A 181 -34.79 1.65 14.10
N THR A 182 -33.63 1.31 13.55
CA THR A 182 -32.56 0.71 14.35
C THR A 182 -31.77 1.79 15.09
N THR A 183 -30.96 1.35 16.05
CA THR A 183 -30.07 2.22 16.81
C THR A 183 -28.64 1.85 16.46
N ALA A 184 -27.73 2.81 16.48
CA ALA A 184 -26.32 2.58 16.22
C ALA A 184 -25.45 3.35 17.21
N CYS A 185 -24.31 2.76 17.53
CA CYS A 185 -23.21 3.38 18.24
C CYS A 185 -22.01 3.45 17.31
N ILE A 186 -21.46 4.65 17.10
CA ILE A 186 -20.20 4.81 16.38
C ILE A 186 -19.08 5.24 17.33
N GLN A 187 -17.93 4.61 17.24
CA GLN A 187 -16.77 4.94 18.08
C GLN A 187 -15.55 5.16 17.21
N MET A 188 -14.92 6.33 17.34
CA MET A 188 -13.69 6.65 16.61
C MET A 188 -12.55 5.75 17.09
N VAL A 189 -11.89 5.09 16.14
CA VAL A 189 -10.76 4.22 16.41
C VAL A 189 -9.53 5.07 16.70
N ARG A 190 -8.81 4.71 17.77
CA ARG A 190 -7.52 5.29 18.12
C ARG A 190 -6.41 4.26 18.00
N SER A 191 -5.26 4.76 17.59
CA SER A 191 -4.01 4.01 17.54
C SER A 191 -3.59 3.55 18.95
N ARG A 192 -3.00 2.38 19.07
CA ARG A 192 -2.41 1.89 20.34
C ARG A 192 -1.29 2.82 20.84
N TRP A 193 -0.62 3.47 19.90
CA TRP A 193 0.50 4.37 20.19
C TRP A 193 0.06 5.68 20.86
N CYS A 194 -1.24 5.98 20.91
CA CYS A 194 -1.79 7.13 21.62
C CYS A 194 -1.43 7.17 23.11
N ASN A 195 -1.33 6.01 23.76
CA ASN A 195 -1.19 5.92 25.21
C ASN A 195 0.25 5.63 25.65
N GLU A 196 1.15 5.28 24.72
CA GLU A 196 2.45 4.68 25.04
C GLU A 196 3.64 5.66 24.93
N ARG A 197 3.49 6.82 24.27
CA ARG A 197 4.59 7.76 24.05
C ARG A 197 4.14 9.22 24.22
N PRO A 198 5.05 10.13 24.66
CA PRO A 198 4.83 11.56 24.50
C PRO A 198 4.59 11.84 23.02
N MET A 199 3.37 12.20 22.67
CA MET A 199 2.97 12.37 21.28
C MET A 199 3.61 13.62 20.72
N THR A 200 4.15 13.52 19.50
CA THR A 200 4.64 14.70 18.78
C THR A 200 3.51 15.44 18.07
N SER A 201 2.35 14.79 17.86
CA SER A 201 1.18 15.38 17.21
C SER A 201 -0.08 14.52 17.45
N SER A 202 -1.26 15.13 17.56
CA SER A 202 -2.55 14.42 17.61
C SER A 202 -2.82 13.53 16.38
N TRP A 203 -2.18 13.81 15.25
CA TRP A 203 -2.26 12.98 14.03
C TRP A 203 -1.60 11.60 14.18
N ASP A 204 -0.65 11.45 15.12
CA ASP A 204 0.00 10.17 15.38
C ASP A 204 -0.95 9.16 16.06
N CYS A 205 -2.09 9.64 16.56
CA CYS A 205 -3.12 8.83 17.17
C CYS A 205 -4.05 8.16 16.16
N GLN A 206 -3.97 8.55 14.90
CA GLN A 206 -4.87 8.07 13.86
C GLN A 206 -4.26 6.91 13.08
N VAL A 207 -5.13 6.09 12.52
CA VAL A 207 -4.73 5.02 11.60
C VAL A 207 -4.20 5.66 10.31
N LYS A 208 -3.17 5.08 9.68
CA LYS A 208 -2.52 5.69 8.49
C LYS A 208 -2.77 4.94 7.17
N PHE A 209 -3.49 3.84 7.26
CA PHE A 209 -3.73 2.90 6.16
C PHE A 209 -5.14 2.33 6.27
N LEU A 210 -5.75 2.02 5.14
CA LEU A 210 -7.04 1.35 5.12
C LEU A 210 -6.92 -0.05 5.76
N PRO A 211 -7.82 -0.43 6.67
CA PRO A 211 -7.87 -1.79 7.21
C PRO A 211 -8.33 -2.78 6.14
N MET A 212 -8.07 -4.04 6.39
CA MET A 212 -8.85 -5.13 5.82
C MET A 212 -10.00 -5.44 6.77
N VAL A 213 -11.23 -5.49 6.26
CA VAL A 213 -12.42 -5.81 7.07
C VAL A 213 -12.96 -7.14 6.59
N VAL A 214 -13.01 -8.14 7.47
CA VAL A 214 -13.33 -9.52 7.11
C VAL A 214 -14.36 -10.10 8.08
N PRO A 215 -15.18 -11.08 7.65
CA PRO A 215 -16.05 -11.80 8.57
C PRO A 215 -15.24 -12.42 9.71
N THR A 216 -15.78 -12.39 10.94
CA THR A 216 -15.08 -12.89 12.13
C THR A 216 -14.67 -14.37 12.00
N LYS A 217 -15.44 -15.15 11.24
CA LYS A 217 -15.27 -16.59 11.02
C LYS A 217 -14.49 -16.95 9.74
N SER A 218 -13.98 -15.96 9.02
CA SER A 218 -13.19 -16.18 7.80
C SER A 218 -11.72 -16.50 8.14
N ASP A 219 -10.99 -16.97 7.13
CA ASP A 219 -9.53 -17.17 7.21
C ASP A 219 -8.74 -15.84 7.17
N ARG A 220 -9.46 -14.71 7.12
CA ARG A 220 -8.91 -13.34 7.14
C ARG A 220 -7.95 -13.08 6.00
N LEU A 221 -8.36 -13.44 4.79
CA LEU A 221 -7.59 -13.19 3.57
C LEU A 221 -8.14 -11.98 2.82
N GLN A 222 -7.32 -11.37 1.95
CA GLN A 222 -7.72 -10.25 1.10
C GLN A 222 -8.93 -10.56 0.22
N ALA A 223 -9.11 -11.84 -0.15
CA ALA A 223 -10.29 -12.30 -0.89
C ALA A 223 -11.59 -12.08 -0.11
N ASP A 224 -11.54 -12.15 1.22
CA ASP A 224 -12.67 -11.95 2.12
C ASP A 224 -12.86 -10.48 2.50
N ASN A 225 -12.04 -9.56 1.97
CA ASN A 225 -12.08 -8.15 2.36
C ASN A 225 -13.38 -7.48 1.88
N LEU A 226 -14.23 -7.18 2.85
CA LEU A 226 -15.51 -6.50 2.73
C LEU A 226 -15.39 -4.98 2.70
N LEU A 227 -14.23 -4.40 3.05
CA LEU A 227 -14.05 -2.96 2.97
C LEU A 227 -14.05 -2.52 1.50
N LYS A 228 -15.11 -1.82 1.10
CA LYS A 228 -15.25 -1.24 -0.24
C LYS A 228 -15.36 0.26 -0.13
N CYS A 229 -14.84 0.94 -1.15
CA CYS A 229 -15.14 2.34 -1.32
C CYS A 229 -16.62 2.47 -1.72
N VAL A 230 -17.31 3.46 -1.16
CA VAL A 230 -18.74 3.71 -1.41
C VAL A 230 -18.86 4.90 -2.35
N ASP A 231 -19.34 4.64 -3.57
CA ASP A 231 -19.59 5.71 -4.55
C ASP A 231 -20.79 6.56 -4.12
N SER A 232 -20.62 7.87 -4.27
CA SER A 232 -21.51 8.86 -3.67
C SER A 232 -22.92 8.89 -4.25
N LYS A 233 -23.89 9.18 -3.36
CA LYS A 233 -25.10 9.91 -3.68
C LYS A 233 -25.14 11.17 -2.79
N ASP A 234 -25.06 12.33 -3.42
CA ASP A 234 -25.33 13.69 -2.89
C ASP A 234 -24.39 14.30 -1.81
N THR A 235 -23.95 13.60 -0.75
CA THR A 235 -23.18 14.21 0.38
C THR A 235 -21.66 13.99 0.30
N PHE A 236 -21.20 12.77 0.03
CA PHE A 236 -19.78 12.40 -0.02
C PHE A 236 -19.28 12.26 -1.45
N LEU A 237 -19.15 13.35 -2.19
CA LEU A 237 -18.99 13.37 -3.65
C LEU A 237 -17.61 12.89 -4.20
N MET A 238 -16.66 12.48 -3.36
CA MET A 238 -15.40 11.94 -3.87
C MET A 238 -15.58 10.53 -4.41
N ASN A 239 -15.40 10.39 -5.72
CA ASN A 239 -15.53 9.13 -6.44
C ASN A 239 -14.52 8.09 -5.96
N CYS A 240 -14.94 6.83 -6.00
CA CYS A 240 -14.08 5.72 -5.71
C CYS A 240 -12.97 5.58 -6.75
N PRO A 241 -11.76 5.20 -6.32
CA PRO A 241 -10.68 4.93 -7.26
C PRO A 241 -11.08 3.76 -8.13
N ARG A 242 -10.83 3.87 -9.44
CA ARG A 242 -11.04 2.74 -10.35
C ARG A 242 -10.06 1.62 -9.99
N ILE A 243 -10.59 0.54 -9.44
CA ILE A 243 -9.81 -0.68 -9.14
C ILE A 243 -9.44 -1.34 -10.47
N ARG A 244 -8.28 -2.01 -10.51
CA ARG A 244 -7.84 -2.74 -11.69
C ARG A 244 -8.71 -3.98 -11.94
N ASP A 245 -8.97 -4.24 -13.21
CA ASP A 245 -9.83 -5.34 -13.69
C ASP A 245 -9.06 -6.67 -13.86
N ASP A 246 -7.74 -6.70 -13.60
CA ASP A 246 -6.84 -7.74 -14.08
C ASP A 246 -6.86 -9.08 -13.34
N GLY A 247 -7.97 -9.40 -12.68
CA GLY A 247 -8.10 -10.60 -11.85
C GLY A 247 -7.19 -10.51 -10.62
N ALA A 248 -7.65 -11.07 -9.49
CA ALA A 248 -6.67 -11.40 -8.46
C ALA A 248 -5.71 -12.40 -9.06
N GLU A 249 -4.46 -12.40 -8.62
CA GLU A 249 -3.51 -13.46 -8.91
C GLU A 249 -2.93 -13.40 -10.33
N LEU A 250 -1.93 -12.52 -10.49
CA LEU A 250 -0.80 -12.99 -11.28
C LEU A 250 -0.30 -14.29 -10.64
N SER A 251 -0.26 -15.33 -11.46
CA SER A 251 0.31 -16.65 -11.21
C SER A 251 1.23 -16.69 -9.97
N ASP A 252 0.78 -17.44 -8.96
CA ASP A 252 1.52 -17.75 -7.73
C ASP A 252 2.90 -18.37 -7.98
N GLU A 253 3.23 -18.71 -9.23
CA GLU A 253 4.48 -19.34 -9.64
C GLU A 253 5.74 -18.62 -9.15
N CYS A 254 5.71 -17.29 -8.92
CA CYS A 254 6.85 -16.53 -8.40
C CYS A 254 6.59 -15.70 -7.14
N ASN A 255 5.63 -16.10 -6.31
CA ASN A 255 5.45 -15.51 -4.98
C ASN A 255 6.23 -16.32 -3.93
N HIS A 256 7.34 -15.75 -3.45
CA HIS A 256 8.27 -16.39 -2.50
C HIS A 256 7.65 -16.66 -1.13
N LEU A 257 6.52 -16.02 -0.83
CA LEU A 257 5.78 -16.15 0.42
C LEU A 257 4.72 -17.24 0.35
N LYS A 258 4.25 -17.59 -0.86
CA LYS A 258 3.25 -18.64 -1.09
C LYS A 258 3.83 -19.93 -1.67
N THR A 259 4.88 -19.86 -2.48
CA THR A 259 5.45 -21.01 -3.20
C THR A 259 6.96 -21.14 -2.97
N ASN A 260 7.43 -22.39 -2.88
CA ASN A 260 8.86 -22.70 -2.68
C ASN A 260 9.59 -22.57 -4.02
N ASN A 261 10.08 -21.37 -4.32
CA ASN A 261 10.53 -20.90 -5.63
C ASN A 261 11.84 -21.51 -6.17
N ARG A 262 12.05 -22.83 -6.07
CA ARG A 262 13.19 -23.50 -6.71
C ARG A 262 13.16 -23.43 -8.26
N GLY A 263 12.05 -23.00 -8.86
CA GLY A 263 11.84 -22.94 -10.32
C GLY A 263 11.65 -21.55 -10.95
N CYS A 264 11.63 -20.45 -10.19
CA CYS A 264 11.48 -19.11 -10.79
C CYS A 264 12.73 -18.68 -11.55
N THR A 265 12.63 -18.73 -12.87
CA THR A 265 13.64 -18.21 -13.79
C THR A 265 13.51 -16.71 -14.04
N ARG A 266 12.37 -16.10 -13.65
CA ARG A 266 12.16 -14.65 -13.60
C ARG A 266 12.97 -14.06 -12.44
N GLY A 267 14.13 -13.48 -12.74
CA GLY A 267 15.00 -12.90 -11.71
C GLY A 267 16.50 -13.08 -11.94
N ASN A 268 16.92 -13.84 -12.96
CA ASN A 268 18.32 -13.87 -13.36
C ASN A 268 18.66 -12.64 -14.20
N TYR A 269 18.69 -11.46 -13.56
CA TYR A 269 19.30 -10.29 -14.16
C TYR A 269 20.78 -10.60 -14.42
N LYS A 270 21.12 -10.79 -15.69
CA LYS A 270 22.50 -10.89 -16.15
C LYS A 270 22.81 -9.60 -16.86
N CYS A 271 23.77 -8.86 -16.34
CA CYS A 271 24.28 -7.69 -17.04
C CYS A 271 25.10 -8.17 -18.24
N LEU A 272 24.48 -8.22 -19.41
CA LEU A 272 25.04 -8.81 -20.64
C LEU A 272 26.01 -7.87 -21.38
N ALA A 273 26.03 -6.58 -21.04
CA ALA A 273 26.73 -5.58 -21.84
C ALA A 273 28.18 -5.37 -21.40
N GLN A 274 29.11 -5.39 -22.36
CA GLN A 274 30.51 -4.99 -22.17
C GLN A 274 30.72 -3.46 -22.14
N LYS A 275 29.64 -2.68 -22.31
CA LYS A 275 29.61 -1.21 -22.25
C LYS A 275 28.53 -0.75 -21.26
N PRO A 276 28.80 0.31 -20.48
CA PRO A 276 27.83 0.83 -19.53
C PRO A 276 26.61 1.40 -20.27
N VAL A 277 25.42 0.92 -19.92
CA VAL A 277 24.12 1.37 -20.44
C VAL A 277 23.34 2.09 -19.34
N ASN A 278 22.26 2.79 -19.65
CA ASN A 278 21.40 3.33 -18.59
C ASN A 278 20.40 2.27 -18.15
N GLN A 279 20.24 2.12 -16.84
CA GLN A 279 19.35 1.17 -16.17
C GLN A 279 18.34 1.94 -15.33
N ALA A 280 17.09 1.47 -15.29
CA ALA A 280 16.07 2.07 -14.45
C ALA A 280 15.29 1.00 -13.67
N VAL A 281 15.00 1.27 -12.40
CA VAL A 281 14.06 0.50 -11.60
C VAL A 281 12.95 1.42 -11.09
N MET A 282 11.75 0.92 -11.19
CA MET A 282 10.50 1.58 -10.87
C MET A 282 9.79 0.73 -9.81
N LEU A 283 9.75 1.18 -8.55
CA LEU A 283 9.22 0.42 -7.40
C LEU A 283 7.93 1.01 -6.87
N PHE A 284 6.90 0.16 -6.81
CA PHE A 284 5.57 0.50 -6.34
C PHE A 284 4.99 -0.68 -5.56
N GLY A 285 5.08 -0.60 -4.25
CA GLY A 285 4.66 -1.70 -3.38
C GLY A 285 3.18 -2.01 -3.47
N GLY A 286 2.32 -0.97 -3.50
CA GLY A 286 0.87 -1.13 -3.66
C GLY A 286 0.27 -2.16 -2.69
N TRP A 287 0.23 -1.86 -1.38
CA TRP A 287 -0.16 -2.81 -0.32
C TRP A 287 -1.40 -3.67 -0.58
N SER A 288 -2.46 -3.06 -1.12
CA SER A 288 -3.72 -3.74 -1.42
C SER A 288 -4.32 -3.19 -2.71
N ARG A 289 -5.38 -3.82 -3.20
CA ARG A 289 -6.11 -3.36 -4.40
C ARG A 289 -6.56 -1.90 -4.32
N ASN A 290 -7.00 -1.46 -3.14
CA ASN A 290 -7.44 -0.08 -2.92
C ASN A 290 -6.28 0.94 -2.98
N MET A 291 -5.03 0.46 -2.84
CA MET A 291 -3.80 1.27 -2.88
C MET A 291 -2.99 1.06 -4.18
N ALA A 292 -3.47 0.20 -5.08
CA ALA A 292 -2.86 -0.12 -6.36
C ALA A 292 -3.87 0.13 -7.50
N ASP A 293 -4.53 1.29 -7.49
CA ASP A 293 -5.59 1.62 -8.44
C ASP A 293 -5.09 1.81 -9.89
N PHE A 294 -6.05 1.86 -10.82
CA PHE A 294 -5.77 2.05 -12.25
C PHE A 294 -5.03 3.36 -12.52
N VAL A 295 -5.38 4.40 -11.76
CA VAL A 295 -4.79 5.74 -11.88
C VAL A 295 -3.30 5.71 -11.54
N THR A 296 -2.92 5.04 -10.45
CA THR A 296 -1.52 4.79 -10.08
C THR A 296 -0.80 4.04 -11.17
N MET A 297 -1.40 2.96 -11.70
CA MET A 297 -0.84 2.17 -12.81
C MET A 297 -0.54 3.02 -14.05
N ASN A 298 -1.50 3.84 -14.49
CA ASN A 298 -1.36 4.70 -15.66
C ASN A 298 -0.22 5.73 -15.50
N ASP A 299 -0.11 6.27 -14.29
CA ASP A 299 0.96 7.18 -13.90
C ASP A 299 2.35 6.52 -14.02
N LEU A 300 2.47 5.22 -13.71
CA LEU A 300 3.69 4.44 -13.90
C LEU A 300 4.04 4.34 -15.38
N MET A 301 3.05 4.00 -16.20
CA MET A 301 3.27 3.79 -17.62
C MET A 301 3.71 5.09 -18.29
N SER A 302 3.10 6.22 -17.89
CA SER A 302 3.54 7.54 -18.36
C SER A 302 5.00 7.84 -18.03
N LEU A 303 5.48 7.45 -16.84
CA LEU A 303 6.89 7.59 -16.46
C LEU A 303 7.81 6.63 -17.24
N LYS A 304 7.38 5.38 -17.47
CA LYS A 304 8.13 4.42 -18.30
C LYS A 304 8.32 4.97 -19.72
N ASP A 305 7.26 5.45 -20.35
CA ASP A 305 7.30 6.06 -21.69
C ASP A 305 8.23 7.27 -21.72
N ARG A 306 8.22 8.03 -20.62
CA ARG A 306 9.11 9.18 -20.47
C ARG A 306 10.59 8.77 -20.41
N LEU A 307 10.94 7.75 -19.64
CA LEU A 307 12.30 7.22 -19.58
C LEU A 307 12.77 6.69 -20.95
N ILE A 308 11.88 6.02 -21.69
CA ILE A 308 12.16 5.59 -23.08
C ILE A 308 12.45 6.80 -23.97
N SER A 309 11.62 7.85 -23.89
CA SER A 309 11.83 9.09 -24.65
C SER A 309 13.16 9.79 -24.34
N TRP A 310 13.71 9.56 -23.15
CA TRP A 310 15.00 10.08 -22.72
C TRP A 310 16.19 9.26 -23.20
N GLY A 311 15.97 8.04 -23.70
CA GLY A 311 16.99 7.16 -24.24
C GLY A 311 17.29 5.92 -23.39
N TYR A 312 16.45 5.58 -22.40
CA TYR A 312 16.52 4.29 -21.73
C TYR A 312 15.96 3.21 -22.67
N ALA A 313 16.69 2.10 -22.83
CA ALA A 313 16.16 0.96 -23.57
C ALA A 313 15.07 0.27 -22.74
N GLU A 314 13.98 -0.17 -23.37
CA GLU A 314 12.85 -0.79 -22.66
C GLU A 314 13.28 -2.01 -21.83
N ASN A 315 14.20 -2.83 -22.35
CA ASN A 315 14.74 -4.00 -21.64
C ASN A 315 15.61 -3.65 -20.42
N ASN A 316 16.00 -2.38 -20.28
CA ASN A 316 16.78 -1.87 -19.15
C ASN A 316 15.89 -1.15 -18.12
N ILE A 317 14.57 -1.10 -18.32
CA ILE A 317 13.62 -0.54 -17.37
C ILE A 317 12.90 -1.72 -16.73
N ARG A 318 13.10 -1.91 -15.41
CA ARG A 318 12.40 -2.92 -14.62
C ARG A 318 11.37 -2.26 -13.73
N THR A 319 10.14 -2.73 -13.80
CA THR A 319 9.04 -2.23 -12.97
C THR A 319 8.61 -3.31 -12.00
N PHE A 320 8.57 -2.98 -10.72
CA PHE A 320 8.01 -3.79 -9.64
C PHE A 320 6.75 -3.08 -9.16
N PHE A 321 5.58 -3.68 -9.35
CA PHE A 321 4.31 -3.02 -9.04
C PHE A 321 3.30 -3.99 -8.43
N ALA A 322 2.85 -3.76 -7.20
CA ALA A 322 1.77 -4.52 -6.55
C ALA A 322 1.94 -6.05 -6.71
N ASN A 323 0.88 -6.79 -7.03
CA ASN A 323 0.94 -8.20 -7.42
C ASN A 323 1.47 -8.43 -8.85
N GLY A 324 1.99 -7.41 -9.53
CA GLY A 324 2.32 -7.31 -10.96
C GLY A 324 1.11 -6.85 -11.77
N ILE A 325 1.06 -7.08 -13.10
CA ILE A 325 -0.12 -6.88 -13.96
C ILE A 325 -0.38 -8.15 -14.79
N ASN A 326 -1.58 -8.73 -14.72
CA ASN A 326 -2.01 -9.81 -15.62
C ASN A 326 -2.68 -9.21 -16.88
N MET A 327 -2.46 -9.79 -18.04
CA MET A 327 -3.10 -9.34 -19.29
C MET A 327 -3.93 -10.49 -19.85
N SER A 328 -5.25 -10.43 -19.72
CA SER A 328 -6.15 -11.24 -20.54
C SER A 328 -6.35 -10.56 -21.89
N MET A 329 -6.22 -11.32 -22.98
CA MET A 329 -6.62 -10.89 -24.32
C MET A 329 -8.16 -10.88 -24.38
N ASP A 330 -8.75 -9.81 -24.89
CA ASP A 330 -10.19 -9.77 -25.17
C ASP A 330 -10.52 -10.68 -26.38
N ASP A 331 -11.73 -11.26 -26.36
CA ASP A 331 -12.26 -12.24 -27.32
C ASP A 331 -12.43 -11.70 -28.77
N ASP A 332 -12.26 -10.39 -28.96
CA ASP A 332 -12.36 -9.71 -30.27
C ASP A 332 -11.03 -9.69 -31.04
N GLY A 333 -9.95 -10.30 -30.52
CA GLY A 333 -8.63 -10.29 -31.16
C GLY A 333 -7.99 -8.90 -31.27
N THR A 334 -8.68 -7.86 -30.82
CA THR A 334 -8.19 -6.49 -30.73
C THR A 334 -7.39 -6.34 -29.44
N VAL A 335 -6.10 -6.65 -29.52
CA VAL A 335 -5.13 -6.39 -28.45
C VAL A 335 -5.06 -4.88 -28.20
N SER A 336 -5.80 -4.34 -27.24
CA SER A 336 -5.49 -3.02 -26.66
C SER A 336 -4.46 -3.17 -25.54
N SER A 337 -3.36 -3.85 -25.88
CA SER A 337 -2.21 -4.11 -25.01
C SER A 337 -0.98 -3.65 -25.80
N THR A 338 -0.49 -2.45 -25.49
CA THR A 338 0.96 -2.27 -25.51
C THR A 338 1.50 -3.31 -24.55
N THR A 339 2.19 -4.31 -25.09
CA THR A 339 2.74 -5.45 -24.33
C THR A 339 3.52 -4.93 -23.13
N PHE A 340 2.95 -5.03 -21.93
CA PHE A 340 3.59 -4.57 -20.68
C PHE A 340 4.71 -5.53 -20.26
N ASN A 341 5.74 -5.63 -21.09
CA ASN A 341 6.94 -6.38 -20.78
C ASN A 341 7.70 -5.69 -19.62
N ASN A 342 8.34 -6.49 -18.78
CA ASN A 342 9.19 -6.07 -17.65
C ASN A 342 8.46 -5.49 -16.42
N VAL A 343 7.17 -5.80 -16.23
CA VAL A 343 6.46 -5.56 -14.96
C VAL A 343 6.44 -6.86 -14.14
N GLU A 344 6.92 -6.79 -12.91
CA GLU A 344 6.97 -7.91 -11.97
C GLU A 344 6.19 -7.57 -10.70
N PRO A 345 5.73 -8.59 -9.94
CA PRO A 345 5.24 -8.38 -8.59
C PRO A 345 6.29 -7.66 -7.73
N ALA A 346 5.84 -6.77 -6.85
CA ALA A 346 6.68 -6.03 -5.91
C ALA A 346 7.18 -6.91 -4.77
N ASP A 347 7.84 -8.02 -5.10
CA ASP A 347 8.48 -8.92 -4.16
C ASP A 347 9.83 -8.40 -3.71
N LYS A 348 10.03 -8.38 -2.38
CA LYS A 348 11.25 -7.88 -1.75
C LYS A 348 12.49 -8.59 -2.25
N LEU A 349 12.51 -9.93 -2.28
CA LEU A 349 13.71 -10.68 -2.61
C LEU A 349 14.17 -10.40 -4.05
N ASN A 350 13.25 -10.30 -4.99
CA ASN A 350 13.53 -9.98 -6.39
C ASN A 350 14.00 -8.53 -6.55
N ILE A 351 13.33 -7.57 -5.91
CA ILE A 351 13.73 -6.15 -5.90
C ILE A 351 15.18 -6.04 -5.43
N ARG A 352 15.49 -6.63 -4.26
CA ARG A 352 16.82 -6.56 -3.64
C ARG A 352 17.88 -7.22 -4.52
N ARG A 353 17.60 -8.41 -5.07
CA ARG A 353 18.51 -9.11 -5.99
C ARG A 353 18.81 -8.29 -7.24
N TYR A 354 17.79 -7.67 -7.84
CA TYR A 354 17.96 -6.88 -9.04
C TYR A 354 18.83 -5.63 -8.78
N ILE A 355 18.45 -4.82 -7.78
CA ILE A 355 19.18 -3.59 -7.43
C ILE A 355 20.63 -3.89 -7.07
N LYS A 356 20.86 -4.89 -6.20
CA LYS A 356 22.20 -5.30 -5.80
C LYS A 356 22.98 -5.90 -6.98
N GLY A 357 22.32 -6.61 -7.89
CA GLY A 357 22.90 -7.15 -9.11
C GLY A 357 23.43 -6.05 -10.04
N VAL A 358 22.64 -5.01 -10.30
CA VAL A 358 23.06 -3.83 -11.07
C VAL A 358 24.26 -3.14 -10.41
N CYS A 359 24.20 -2.93 -9.10
CA CYS A 359 25.25 -2.22 -8.36
C CYS A 359 26.55 -3.02 -8.17
N SER A 360 26.49 -4.36 -8.14
CA SER A 360 27.68 -5.20 -7.98
C SER A 360 28.39 -5.50 -9.30
N ALA A 361 27.69 -5.38 -10.43
CA ALA A 361 28.23 -5.71 -11.74
C ALA A 361 29.06 -4.56 -12.32
N SER A 362 30.33 -4.85 -12.68
CA SER A 362 31.21 -3.86 -13.29
C SER A 362 30.70 -3.43 -14.68
N ARG A 363 30.67 -2.12 -14.95
CA ARG A 363 30.21 -1.53 -16.23
C ARG A 363 28.78 -1.91 -16.61
N CYS A 364 27.95 -2.22 -15.62
CA CYS A 364 26.58 -2.62 -15.84
C CYS A 364 25.66 -1.42 -16.15
N ALA A 365 25.82 -0.34 -15.39
CA ALA A 365 25.10 0.90 -15.59
C ALA A 365 26.05 2.10 -15.66
N ASP A 366 25.82 3.05 -16.58
CA ASP A 366 26.39 4.39 -16.46
C ASP A 366 25.54 5.19 -15.45
N THR A 367 24.28 5.45 -15.81
CA THR A 367 23.27 6.00 -14.93
C THR A 367 22.33 4.89 -14.46
N PHE A 368 22.18 4.77 -13.14
CA PHE A 368 21.17 3.94 -12.53
C PHE A 368 20.06 4.79 -11.92
N PHE A 369 18.89 4.79 -12.55
CA PHE A 369 17.72 5.55 -12.14
C PHE A 369 16.82 4.69 -11.26
N LEU A 370 16.43 5.19 -10.09
CA LEU A 370 15.53 4.52 -9.15
C LEU A 370 14.35 5.44 -8.87
N TYR A 371 13.13 4.93 -9.02
CA TYR A 371 11.92 5.65 -8.64
C TYR A 371 11.12 4.84 -7.62
N LEU A 372 10.89 5.42 -6.45
CA LEU A 372 10.20 4.78 -5.33
C LEU A 372 8.87 5.49 -5.09
N SER A 373 7.76 4.77 -5.18
CA SER A 373 6.42 5.32 -4.95
C SER A 373 5.52 4.25 -4.33
N SER A 374 5.96 3.72 -3.20
CA SER A 374 5.18 2.79 -2.39
C SER A 374 4.42 3.54 -1.30
N PRO A 375 3.30 3.02 -0.78
CA PRO A 375 2.82 3.43 0.53
C PRO A 375 3.96 3.32 1.55
N ALA A 376 4.09 4.30 2.44
CA ALA A 376 5.26 4.39 3.31
C ALA A 376 4.86 4.66 4.76
N ARG A 377 5.56 3.96 5.67
CA ARG A 377 5.45 4.18 7.11
C ARG A 377 6.17 5.47 7.50
N ARG A 378 5.89 5.98 8.70
CA ARG A 378 6.48 7.22 9.24
C ARG A 378 8.02 7.17 9.28
N ASP A 379 8.61 6.00 9.40
CA ASP A 379 10.05 5.81 9.38
C ASP A 379 10.66 5.80 7.96
N GLY A 380 9.85 6.07 6.93
CA GLY A 380 10.25 6.07 5.52
C GLY A 380 10.41 4.68 4.91
N ASN A 381 10.01 3.61 5.62
CA ASN A 381 10.04 2.26 5.09
C ASN A 381 8.89 2.07 4.09
N ALA A 382 9.22 1.51 2.92
CA ALA A 382 8.27 1.23 1.87
C ALA A 382 7.51 -0.07 2.19
N ILE A 383 6.19 0.00 2.09
CA ILE A 383 5.29 -1.15 2.20
C ILE A 383 5.13 -1.73 0.80
N LEU A 384 5.41 -3.02 0.66
CA LEU A 384 5.32 -3.77 -0.59
C LEU A 384 3.94 -4.39 -0.77
N TRP A 385 3.81 -5.37 -1.67
CA TRP A 385 2.57 -6.10 -1.86
C TRP A 385 2.34 -7.07 -0.69
N ASP A 386 1.10 -7.14 -0.19
CA ASP A 386 0.64 -8.15 0.77
C ASP A 386 0.53 -9.51 0.07
N ALA A 387 1.65 -10.23 0.02
CA ALA A 387 1.77 -11.40 -0.83
C ALA A 387 1.16 -12.64 -0.18
N ASN A 388 1.07 -12.70 1.14
CA ASN A 388 0.35 -13.75 1.85
C ASN A 388 -1.16 -13.46 1.92
N GLY A 389 -1.57 -12.20 1.72
CA GLY A 389 -2.95 -11.74 1.68
C GLY A 389 -3.60 -11.60 3.04
N ASN A 390 -2.85 -11.55 4.14
CA ASN A 390 -3.39 -11.56 5.49
C ASN A 390 -3.68 -10.15 6.06
N GLY A 391 -3.37 -9.09 5.31
CA GLY A 391 -3.60 -7.70 5.72
C GLY A 391 -2.72 -7.21 6.86
N ILE A 392 -1.68 -7.95 7.24
CA ILE A 392 -0.70 -7.61 8.27
C ILE A 392 0.67 -7.50 7.61
N VAL A 393 1.36 -6.39 7.83
CA VAL A 393 2.68 -6.19 7.27
C VAL A 393 3.72 -7.05 8.00
N GLU A 394 4.38 -7.92 7.23
CA GLU A 394 5.48 -8.76 7.70
C GLU A 394 6.85 -8.27 7.21
N SER A 395 7.92 -8.83 7.77
CA SER A 395 9.29 -8.34 7.54
C SER A 395 9.77 -8.47 6.09
N ASP A 396 9.17 -9.38 5.33
CA ASP A 396 9.34 -9.63 3.91
C ASP A 396 8.48 -8.72 3.02
N GLU A 397 7.46 -8.10 3.58
CA GLU A 397 6.58 -7.12 2.89
C GLU A 397 6.97 -5.67 3.17
N ILE A 398 8.00 -5.45 3.99
CA ILE A 398 8.61 -4.14 4.22
C ILE A 398 9.95 -4.07 3.49
N TYR A 399 10.13 -3.09 2.61
CA TYR A 399 11.47 -2.71 2.15
C TYR A 399 11.99 -1.52 2.95
N THR A 400 12.89 -1.81 3.89
CA THR A 400 13.36 -0.78 4.81
C THR A 400 14.34 0.18 4.14
N SER A 401 14.37 1.44 4.62
CA SER A 401 15.40 2.41 4.20
C SER A 401 16.82 1.86 4.38
N LYS A 402 17.06 1.08 5.44
CA LYS A 402 18.36 0.45 5.72
C LYS A 402 18.72 -0.61 4.68
N GLU A 403 17.78 -1.44 4.28
CA GLU A 403 17.99 -2.46 3.24
C GLU A 403 18.21 -1.80 1.88
N PHE A 404 17.41 -0.79 1.53
CA PHE A 404 17.58 -0.04 0.29
C PHE A 404 18.96 0.58 0.19
N LEU A 405 19.40 1.32 1.22
CA LEU A 405 20.73 1.94 1.26
C LEU A 405 21.86 0.90 1.24
N HIS A 406 21.64 -0.28 1.82
CA HIS A 406 22.59 -1.39 1.72
C HIS A 406 22.67 -1.94 0.29
N ASP A 407 21.56 -2.07 -0.40
CA ASP A 407 21.51 -2.67 -1.74
C ASP A 407 22.10 -1.73 -2.82
N ILE A 408 22.06 -0.41 -2.61
CA ILE A 408 22.76 0.58 -3.44
C ILE A 408 24.16 0.96 -2.93
N SER A 409 24.63 0.33 -1.84
CA SER A 409 25.93 0.69 -1.27
C SER A 409 27.09 0.31 -2.18
N HIS A 410 28.09 1.20 -2.27
CA HIS A 410 29.29 1.04 -3.10
C HIS A 410 28.95 0.64 -4.55
N CYS A 411 27.89 1.22 -5.09
CA CYS A 411 27.38 0.89 -6.42
C CYS A 411 28.44 1.15 -7.51
N SER A 412 28.72 0.16 -8.35
CA SER A 412 29.66 0.23 -9.47
C SER A 412 29.18 1.10 -10.63
N ALA A 413 27.91 1.52 -10.61
CA ALA A 413 27.39 2.48 -11.57
C ALA A 413 28.16 3.80 -11.47
N ARG A 414 28.28 4.55 -12.57
CA ARG A 414 28.92 5.87 -12.50
C ARG A 414 28.13 6.82 -11.61
N ARG A 415 26.79 6.76 -11.70
CA ARG A 415 25.88 7.57 -10.90
C ARG A 415 24.59 6.82 -10.58
N VAL A 416 24.03 7.09 -9.41
CA VAL A 416 22.73 6.59 -8.98
C VAL A 416 21.84 7.79 -8.65
N VAL A 417 20.67 7.87 -9.29
CA VAL A 417 19.69 8.93 -9.04
C VAL A 417 18.42 8.29 -8.54
N VAL A 418 18.01 8.66 -7.33
CA VAL A 418 16.85 8.11 -6.64
C VAL A 418 15.81 9.19 -6.46
N PHE A 419 14.65 9.01 -7.05
CA PHE A 419 13.47 9.84 -6.81
C PHE A 419 12.55 9.11 -5.85
N VAL A 420 12.18 9.78 -4.76
CA VAL A 420 11.42 9.19 -3.65
C VAL A 420 10.09 9.91 -3.58
N ASP A 421 9.11 9.38 -4.31
CA ASP A 421 7.75 9.90 -4.39
C ASP A 421 6.80 9.09 -3.50
N GLN A 422 7.07 9.09 -2.21
CA GLN A 422 6.27 8.42 -1.19
C GLN A 422 6.17 9.31 0.05
N SER A 423 5.10 9.15 0.84
CA SER A 423 4.96 9.88 2.09
C SER A 423 6.17 9.66 3.00
N TYR A 424 6.57 10.69 3.76
CA TYR A 424 7.79 10.66 4.59
C TYR A 424 9.08 10.45 3.80
N SER A 425 9.12 10.81 2.51
CA SER A 425 10.27 10.58 1.62
C SER A 425 11.57 11.15 2.16
N GLY A 426 11.49 12.26 2.91
CA GLY A 426 12.62 12.88 3.55
C GLY A 426 13.41 11.99 4.51
N MET A 427 12.77 10.98 5.11
CA MET A 427 13.42 10.02 6.00
C MET A 427 14.53 9.23 5.30
N LEU A 428 14.35 8.91 4.01
CA LEU A 428 15.37 8.19 3.26
C LEU A 428 16.62 9.04 3.03
N ALA A 429 16.44 10.34 2.75
CA ALA A 429 17.54 11.28 2.61
C ALA A 429 18.31 11.45 3.94
N LEU A 430 17.60 11.53 5.07
CA LEU A 430 18.20 11.54 6.40
C LEU A 430 19.02 10.26 6.66
N HIS A 431 18.45 9.08 6.38
CA HIS A 431 19.16 7.81 6.56
C HIS A 431 20.42 7.71 5.68
N ALA A 432 20.38 8.26 4.48
CA ALA A 432 21.52 8.33 3.58
C ALA A 432 22.65 9.22 4.13
N GLN A 433 22.32 10.34 4.79
CA GLN A 433 23.32 11.19 5.45
C GLN A 433 24.15 10.40 6.47
N PHE A 434 23.49 9.55 7.27
CA PHE A 434 24.20 8.69 8.23
C PHE A 434 25.07 7.61 7.57
N GLN A 435 24.77 7.23 6.33
CA GLN A 435 25.50 6.23 5.56
C GLN A 435 26.37 6.82 4.44
N ARG A 436 26.67 8.12 4.45
CA ARG A 436 27.32 8.86 3.35
C ARG A 436 28.52 8.17 2.68
N ARG A 437 29.37 7.50 3.46
CA ARG A 437 30.57 6.76 2.97
C ARG A 437 30.24 5.55 2.09
N ARG A 438 29.00 5.08 2.14
CA ARG A 438 28.52 3.92 1.37
C ARG A 438 27.78 4.34 0.11
N VAL A 439 27.37 5.61 0.00
CA VAL A 439 26.50 6.12 -1.05
C VAL A 439 27.06 7.44 -1.62
N GLU A 440 28.32 7.39 -2.05
CA GLU A 440 29.11 8.55 -2.49
C GLU A 440 28.75 9.04 -3.90
N ASN A 441 28.33 8.13 -4.78
CA ASN A 441 27.87 8.39 -6.15
C ASN A 441 26.33 8.38 -6.28
N VAL A 442 25.63 8.65 -5.17
CA VAL A 442 24.16 8.57 -5.09
C VAL A 442 23.58 9.96 -4.84
N MET A 443 22.49 10.28 -5.53
CA MET A 443 21.61 11.40 -5.22
C MET A 443 20.22 10.88 -4.86
N ILE A 444 19.62 11.40 -3.79
CA ILE A 444 18.27 11.05 -3.36
C ILE A 444 17.44 12.32 -3.28
N ILE A 445 16.37 12.37 -4.08
CA ILE A 445 15.48 13.51 -4.26
C ILE A 445 14.13 13.13 -3.63
N PRO A 446 13.88 13.54 -2.37
CA PRO A 446 12.58 13.37 -1.75
C PRO A 446 11.56 14.35 -2.33
N THR A 447 10.28 13.96 -2.39
CA THR A 447 9.19 14.86 -2.79
C THR A 447 8.56 15.60 -1.61
N THR A 448 8.85 15.19 -0.38
CA THR A 448 8.26 15.68 0.88
C THR A 448 9.24 15.69 2.04
N SER A 449 8.84 16.37 3.14
CA SER A 449 9.62 16.39 4.36
C SER A 449 9.71 15.00 5.04
N MET A 450 10.39 14.93 6.19
CA MET A 450 10.46 13.70 7.00
C MET A 450 9.14 13.35 7.69
N ASP A 451 8.25 14.33 7.84
CA ASP A 451 6.99 14.26 8.60
C ASP A 451 5.76 14.66 7.77
N ASP A 452 5.91 14.76 6.45
CA ASP A 452 4.87 15.18 5.52
C ASP A 452 4.44 14.07 4.54
N TRP A 453 3.30 14.27 3.90
CA TRP A 453 2.66 13.29 3.01
C TRP A 453 2.70 13.79 1.59
N THR A 454 2.91 12.86 0.66
CA THR A 454 3.13 13.21 -0.74
C THR A 454 1.81 13.33 -1.47
N PRO A 455 1.49 14.48 -2.11
CA PRO A 455 0.32 14.59 -2.96
C PRO A 455 0.45 13.63 -4.15
N ARG A 456 -0.69 13.08 -4.56
CA ARG A 456 -0.81 12.16 -5.68
C ARG A 456 -0.57 12.94 -6.97
N HIS A 457 0.06 12.30 -7.96
CA HIS A 457 0.34 12.84 -9.30
C HIS A 457 1.39 13.94 -9.43
N THR A 458 1.78 14.65 -8.37
CA THR A 458 2.66 15.83 -8.46
C THR A 458 3.97 15.50 -9.17
N PHE A 459 4.62 14.40 -8.82
CA PHE A 459 5.88 14.01 -9.46
C PHE A 459 5.70 13.61 -10.93
N ASN A 460 4.68 12.82 -11.26
CA ASN A 460 4.45 12.38 -12.64
C ASN A 460 4.02 13.54 -13.55
N ALA A 461 3.24 14.49 -13.06
CA ALA A 461 2.93 15.72 -13.78
C ALA A 461 4.20 16.53 -14.03
N TYR A 462 5.02 16.71 -12.99
CA TYR A 462 6.30 17.40 -13.09
C TYR A 462 7.29 16.71 -14.06
N MET A 463 7.33 15.38 -14.08
CA MET A 463 8.15 14.60 -15.02
C MET A 463 7.64 14.68 -16.45
N ARG A 464 6.32 14.77 -16.67
CA ARG A 464 5.73 14.94 -18.01
C ARG A 464 6.18 16.25 -18.67
N GLU A 465 6.23 17.32 -17.90
CA GLU A 465 6.59 18.67 -18.40
C GLU A 465 8.11 18.93 -18.53
N SER A 466 8.92 18.03 -17.97
CA SER A 466 10.38 18.15 -18.01
C SER A 466 10.95 18.18 -19.45
N SER A 467 12.24 18.51 -19.61
CA SER A 467 12.96 18.34 -20.88
C SER A 467 14.10 17.34 -20.72
N ARG A 468 14.35 16.51 -21.75
CA ARG A 468 15.47 15.55 -21.77
C ARG A 468 16.85 16.19 -21.64
N THR A 469 16.96 17.50 -21.93
CA THR A 469 18.22 18.26 -21.90
C THR A 469 18.34 19.21 -20.70
N ALA A 470 17.29 19.36 -19.89
CA ALA A 470 17.32 20.22 -18.72
C ALA A 470 18.34 19.70 -17.70
N CYS A 471 19.08 20.63 -17.07
CA CYS A 471 20.06 20.27 -16.05
C CYS A 471 19.36 19.69 -14.83
N LEU A 472 19.91 18.60 -14.29
CA LEU A 472 19.40 18.00 -13.06
C LEU A 472 19.39 19.00 -11.91
N SER A 473 20.40 19.88 -11.82
CA SER A 473 20.44 20.96 -10.85
C SER A 473 19.31 21.98 -10.99
N GLU A 474 18.82 22.26 -12.20
CA GLU A 474 17.65 23.13 -12.41
C GLU A 474 16.36 22.39 -12.09
N TYR A 475 16.32 21.09 -12.36
CA TYR A 475 15.19 20.22 -12.11
C TYR A 475 14.91 19.99 -10.62
N ILE A 476 15.96 19.96 -9.79
CA ILE A 476 15.78 19.76 -8.35
C ILE A 476 15.52 21.06 -7.58
N LYS A 477 15.73 22.23 -8.20
CA LYS A 477 15.51 23.54 -7.55
C LYS A 477 14.11 23.68 -6.95
N PRO A 478 13.01 23.36 -7.66
CA PRO A 478 11.68 23.45 -7.07
C PRO A 478 11.54 22.59 -5.81
N PHE A 479 12.13 21.39 -5.78
CA PHE A 479 12.11 20.52 -4.59
C PHE A 479 13.01 21.03 -3.47
N GLN A 480 14.09 21.75 -3.80
CA GLN A 480 14.97 22.39 -2.82
C GLN A 480 14.38 23.69 -2.26
N GLU A 481 13.65 24.44 -3.08
CA GLU A 481 13.12 25.78 -2.76
C GLU A 481 11.70 25.73 -2.14
N SER A 482 10.91 24.68 -2.41
CA SER A 482 9.52 24.57 -1.96
C SER A 482 9.32 24.01 -0.54
N GLN A 483 10.35 23.54 0.16
CA GLN A 483 10.17 22.88 1.46
C GLN A 483 11.17 23.33 2.53
N MET A 484 10.66 23.59 3.74
CA MET A 484 11.45 23.56 4.96
C MET A 484 11.89 22.10 5.22
N MET A 485 12.99 21.66 4.60
CA MET A 485 13.68 20.38 4.86
C MET A 485 12.89 19.08 4.54
N PRO A 486 13.59 17.97 4.24
CA PRO A 486 15.04 17.82 4.16
C PRO A 486 15.59 18.13 2.78
N PRO A 487 16.87 18.54 2.73
CA PRO A 487 17.57 18.74 1.49
C PRO A 487 17.65 17.42 0.72
N VAL A 488 17.63 17.53 -0.60
CA VAL A 488 18.13 16.51 -1.52
C VAL A 488 19.47 15.97 -0.97
N TYR A 489 19.56 14.67 -0.72
CA TYR A 489 20.83 14.06 -0.36
C TYR A 489 21.68 13.96 -1.62
N THR A 490 22.91 14.46 -1.54
CA THR A 490 23.88 14.35 -2.62
C THR A 490 25.17 13.77 -2.06
N GLY A 491 25.59 12.63 -2.59
CA GLY A 491 26.90 12.05 -2.30
C GLY A 491 28.03 12.89 -2.87
N VAL A 492 29.22 12.80 -2.26
CA VAL A 492 30.38 13.64 -2.57
C VAL A 492 30.77 13.61 -4.07
N PHE A 493 30.64 12.45 -4.74
CA PHE A 493 30.95 12.35 -6.17
C PHE A 493 29.83 12.89 -7.05
N MET A 494 28.58 12.85 -6.58
CA MET A 494 27.45 13.42 -7.32
C MET A 494 27.48 14.94 -7.34
N GLU A 495 27.90 15.60 -6.25
CA GLU A 495 27.93 17.07 -6.16
C GLU A 495 28.68 17.74 -7.32
N GLN A 496 29.77 17.10 -7.77
CA GLN A 496 30.57 17.59 -8.90
C GLN A 496 29.90 17.34 -10.25
N GLU A 497 29.16 16.23 -10.40
CA GLU A 497 28.49 15.90 -11.67
C GLU A 497 27.18 16.67 -11.89
N MET A 498 26.44 17.03 -10.83
CA MET A 498 25.08 17.59 -10.92
C MET A 498 24.93 18.81 -11.85
N ARG A 499 25.97 19.65 -11.93
CA ARG A 499 25.94 20.90 -12.71
C ARG A 499 25.97 20.68 -14.22
N ASN A 500 26.38 19.49 -14.65
CA ASN A 500 26.67 19.21 -16.06
C ASN A 500 25.82 18.08 -16.63
N ILE A 501 24.97 17.41 -15.84
CA ILE A 501 24.20 16.25 -16.29
C ILE A 501 22.72 16.60 -16.50
N SER A 502 22.13 16.04 -17.57
CA SER A 502 20.69 16.09 -17.76
C SER A 502 19.97 15.15 -16.79
N ILE A 503 18.65 15.32 -16.66
CA ILE A 503 17.80 14.41 -15.88
C ILE A 503 17.89 12.94 -16.34
N SER A 504 18.14 12.72 -17.63
CA SER A 504 18.30 11.37 -18.17
C SER A 504 19.63 10.74 -17.76
N GLY A 505 20.62 11.55 -17.35
CA GLY A 505 22.00 11.14 -17.09
C GLY A 505 22.76 10.72 -18.35
N ILE A 506 22.15 10.82 -19.53
CA ILE A 506 22.70 10.31 -20.80
C ILE A 506 23.53 11.37 -21.52
N ARG A 507 23.20 12.65 -21.34
CA ARG A 507 23.82 13.75 -22.08
C ARG A 507 24.23 14.88 -21.13
N PRO A 508 25.24 15.68 -21.53
CA PRO A 508 25.46 16.98 -20.91
C PRO A 508 24.16 17.78 -20.97
N CYS A 509 23.82 18.43 -19.87
CA CYS A 509 22.66 19.31 -19.89
C CYS A 509 22.95 20.58 -20.69
N VAL A 510 21.88 21.20 -21.17
CA VAL A 510 21.93 22.55 -21.74
C VAL A 510 21.29 23.46 -20.70
N PRO A 511 22.07 24.36 -20.06
CA PRO A 511 21.53 25.35 -19.13
C PRO A 511 20.46 26.18 -19.84
N ARG A 512 19.37 26.49 -19.15
CA ARG A 512 18.31 27.35 -19.70
C ARG A 512 18.73 28.82 -19.78
#